data_AF-A0A2V8RY51-F1
#
_entry.id   AF-A0A2V8RY51-F1
#
_cell.length_a   1.000
_cell.length_b   1.000
_cell.length_c   1.000
_cell.angle_alpha   90.00
_cell.angle_beta   90.00
_cell.angle_gamma   90.00
#
_symmetry.space_group_name_H-M   'P 1'
#
loop_
_entity.id
_entity.type
_entity.pdbx_description
1 polymer ?
#
loop_
_entity_poly.entity_id
_entity_poly.type
_entity_poly.pdbx_seq_one_letter_code
_entity_poly.pdbx_strand_id
1 'polypeptide(L)'
;MPRAHEELIKQLLAELTPDETNNGVVYVTAQPIAAGTEIKLPRLTINVEADSLLAFVDREPAANWTHSCRYLLINCATGATRSFEAQLPPFGQQAQTGAWRVAYKAPAVPDALLAVPQ
;
A
#
# COMPACT_ATOMS: atom_id res chain seq x y z
N MET A 1 -3.39 -6.65 -22.52
CA MET A 1 -4.17 -7.36 -21.49
C MET A 1 -3.71 -6.84 -20.14
N PRO A 2 -4.60 -6.40 -19.24
CA PRO A 2 -4.21 -6.03 -17.88
C PRO A 2 -3.56 -7.22 -17.17
N ARG A 3 -2.53 -6.97 -16.35
CA ARG A 3 -1.85 -8.03 -15.60
C ARG A 3 -2.79 -8.59 -14.52
N ALA A 4 -2.61 -9.87 -14.19
CA ALA A 4 -3.37 -10.48 -13.10
C ALA A 4 -3.05 -9.79 -11.77
N HIS A 5 -4.05 -9.67 -10.90
CA HIS A 5 -3.94 -8.98 -9.62
C HIS A 5 -2.82 -9.54 -8.73
N GLU A 6 -2.68 -10.86 -8.67
CA GLU A 6 -1.62 -11.53 -7.90
C GLU A 6 -0.21 -11.24 -8.43
N GLU A 7 -0.05 -11.13 -9.75
CA GLU A 7 1.24 -10.81 -10.37
C GLU A 7 1.67 -9.37 -10.06
N LEU A 8 0.70 -8.44 -10.02
CA LEU A 8 0.97 -7.06 -9.60
C LEU A 8 1.37 -6.98 -8.14
N ILE A 9 0.72 -7.76 -7.27
CA ILE A 9 1.11 -7.84 -5.84
C ILE A 9 2.53 -8.39 -5.72
N LYS A 10 2.87 -9.50 -6.39
CA LYS A 10 4.25 -10.04 -6.37
C LYS A 10 5.27 -9.01 -6.83
N GLN A 11 4.95 -8.24 -7.87
CA GLN A 11 5.83 -7.19 -8.38
C GLN A 11 5.98 -6.04 -7.37
N LEU A 12 4.89 -5.61 -6.72
CA LEU A 12 4.95 -4.64 -5.62
C LEU A 12 5.82 -5.13 -4.45
N LEU A 13 5.68 -6.40 -4.08
CA LEU A 13 6.46 -6.99 -2.99
C LEU A 13 7.95 -7.10 -3.33
N ALA A 14 8.31 -7.18 -4.62
CA ALA A 14 9.69 -7.16 -5.06
C ALA A 14 10.36 -5.76 -4.91
N GLU A 15 9.57 -4.70 -4.75
CA GLU A 15 10.06 -3.33 -4.51
C GLU A 15 10.36 -3.06 -3.02
N LEU A 16 10.08 -4.03 -2.13
CA LEU A 16 10.29 -3.86 -0.71
C LEU A 16 11.77 -3.80 -0.35
N THR A 17 12.10 -2.93 0.59
CA THR A 17 13.44 -2.87 1.16
C THR A 17 13.65 -4.03 2.15
N PRO A 18 14.91 -4.38 2.49
CA PRO A 18 15.18 -5.38 3.51
C PRO A 18 14.49 -5.08 4.85
N ASP A 19 14.44 -3.81 5.25
CA ASP A 19 13.75 -3.39 6.48
C ASP A 19 12.25 -3.67 6.42
N GLU A 20 11.59 -3.34 5.31
CA GLU A 20 10.17 -3.60 5.09
C GLU A 20 9.84 -5.09 5.07
N THR A 21 10.73 -5.93 4.52
CA THR A 21 10.57 -7.39 4.57
C THR A 21 10.79 -7.98 5.96
N ASN A 22 11.60 -7.34 6.81
CA ASN A 22 11.92 -7.87 8.13
C ASN A 22 10.93 -7.42 9.21
N ASN A 23 10.39 -6.21 9.09
CA ASN A 23 9.63 -5.55 10.15
C ASN A 23 8.27 -5.02 9.69
N GLY A 24 8.00 -4.97 8.38
CA GLY A 24 6.86 -4.26 7.84
C GLY A 24 5.62 -5.10 7.56
N VAL A 25 4.53 -4.39 7.26
CA VAL A 25 3.27 -4.94 6.75
C VAL A 25 2.90 -4.19 5.48
N VAL A 26 2.46 -4.92 4.46
CA VAL A 26 1.98 -4.35 3.21
C VAL A 26 0.49 -4.59 3.09
N TYR A 27 -0.24 -3.52 2.89
CA TYR A 27 -1.66 -3.54 2.57
C TYR A 27 -1.85 -3.13 1.12
N VAL A 28 -2.80 -3.73 0.43
CA VAL A 28 -3.15 -3.38 -0.95
C VAL A 28 -4.65 -3.12 -1.07
N THR A 29 -5.04 -2.22 -1.96
CA THR A 29 -6.44 -2.04 -2.32
C THR A 29 -7.01 -3.31 -2.95
N ALA A 30 -8.18 -3.76 -2.50
CA ALA A 30 -8.81 -4.99 -2.99
C ALA A 30 -9.20 -4.95 -4.48
N GLN A 31 -9.32 -3.75 -5.05
CA GLN A 31 -9.62 -3.51 -6.45
C GLN A 31 -8.69 -2.42 -7.00
N PRO A 32 -8.38 -2.43 -8.31
CA PRO A 32 -7.71 -1.33 -8.97
C PRO A 32 -8.48 -0.01 -8.82
N ILE A 33 -7.73 1.07 -8.64
CA ILE A 33 -8.20 2.45 -8.67
C ILE A 33 -8.19 2.91 -10.13
N ALA A 34 -9.31 3.43 -10.59
CA ALA A 34 -9.48 3.84 -11.98
C ALA A 34 -8.61 5.06 -12.33
N ALA A 35 -8.20 5.13 -13.60
CA ALA A 35 -7.57 6.32 -14.17
C ALA A 35 -8.44 7.58 -13.97
N GLY A 36 -7.79 8.72 -13.75
CA GLY A 36 -8.44 10.00 -13.45
C GLY A 36 -8.89 10.17 -11.99
N THR A 37 -8.73 9.15 -11.14
CA THR A 37 -9.07 9.26 -9.72
C THR A 37 -8.02 10.08 -8.97
N GLU A 38 -8.48 11.02 -8.15
CA GLU A 38 -7.65 11.71 -7.15
C GLU A 38 -7.74 10.96 -5.82
N ILE A 39 -6.63 10.40 -5.35
CA ILE A 39 -6.55 9.72 -4.06
C ILE A 39 -6.13 10.73 -3.02
N LYS A 40 -6.98 10.94 -2.00
CA LYS A 40 -6.69 11.79 -0.85
C LYS A 40 -6.20 10.94 0.31
N LEU A 41 -4.92 11.12 0.64
CA LEU A 41 -4.24 10.52 1.78
C LEU A 41 -3.86 11.63 2.78
N PRO A 42 -3.53 11.29 4.04
CA PRO A 42 -3.10 12.29 4.99
C PRO A 42 -1.84 13.04 4.49
N ARG A 43 -1.97 14.34 4.25
CA ARG A 43 -0.90 15.23 3.74
C ARG A 43 -0.35 14.85 2.35
N LEU A 44 -1.02 13.98 1.62
CA LEU A 44 -0.59 13.53 0.29
C LEU A 44 -1.80 13.40 -0.64
N THR A 45 -1.66 13.90 -1.86
CA THR A 45 -2.65 13.71 -2.91
C THR A 45 -1.98 13.04 -4.09
N ILE A 46 -2.55 11.93 -4.56
CA ILE A 46 -2.01 11.15 -5.68
C ILE A 46 -3.02 11.19 -6.82
N ASN A 47 -2.60 11.67 -7.98
CA ASN A 47 -3.38 11.60 -9.21
C ASN A 47 -3.07 10.28 -9.93
N VAL A 48 -4.11 9.50 -10.20
CA VAL A 48 -3.99 8.20 -10.87
C VAL A 48 -4.10 8.41 -12.38
N GLU A 49 -2.99 8.29 -13.10
CA GLU A 49 -2.93 8.52 -14.54
C GLU A 49 -3.41 7.32 -15.37
N ALA A 50 -3.40 6.13 -14.78
CA ALA A 50 -3.83 4.87 -15.40
C ALA A 50 -4.36 3.94 -14.31
N ASP A 51 -5.21 2.98 -14.67
CA ASP A 51 -5.73 1.98 -13.73
C ASP A 51 -4.57 1.35 -12.93
N SER A 52 -4.61 1.50 -11.61
CA SER A 52 -3.48 1.20 -10.74
C SER A 52 -3.91 0.56 -9.43
N LEU A 53 -3.08 -0.29 -8.86
CA LEU A 53 -3.23 -0.71 -7.46
C LEU A 53 -2.44 0.22 -6.56
N LEU A 54 -3.01 0.53 -5.41
CA LEU A 54 -2.32 1.26 -4.35
C LEU A 54 -1.96 0.26 -3.25
N ALA A 55 -0.69 0.27 -2.86
CA ALA A 55 -0.21 -0.39 -1.67
C ALA A 55 0.25 0.62 -0.63
N PHE A 56 0.02 0.29 0.62
CA PHE A 56 0.53 0.99 1.79
C PHE A 56 1.52 0.07 2.50
N VAL A 57 2.74 0.57 2.70
CA VAL A 57 3.82 -0.14 3.38
C VAL A 57 4.01 0.52 4.74
N ASP A 58 3.62 -0.19 5.79
CA ASP A 58 3.86 0.16 7.17
C ASP A 58 5.20 -0.43 7.61
N ARG A 59 6.18 0.41 7.91
CA ARG A 59 7.51 -0.04 8.39
C ARG A 59 7.54 -0.23 9.91
N GLU A 60 6.56 0.34 10.62
CA GLU A 60 6.54 0.42 12.07
C GLU A 60 5.13 0.11 12.60
N PRO A 61 4.60 -1.12 12.39
CA PRO A 61 3.21 -1.47 12.72
C PRO A 61 2.88 -1.39 14.22
N ALA A 62 3.89 -1.29 15.08
CA ALA A 62 3.72 -1.07 16.52
C ALA A 62 3.55 0.41 16.91
N ALA A 63 3.75 1.35 15.97
CA ALA A 63 3.70 2.78 16.23
C ALA A 63 2.28 3.33 16.11
N ASN A 64 1.81 4.01 17.17
CA ASN A 64 0.45 4.53 17.25
C ASN A 64 0.26 5.96 16.67
N TRP A 65 1.33 6.59 16.20
CA TRP A 65 1.34 7.99 15.72
C TRP A 65 2.03 8.10 14.36
N THR A 66 2.68 9.24 14.11
CA THR A 66 3.56 9.42 12.97
C THR A 66 4.73 8.44 13.03
N HIS A 67 4.90 7.69 11.95
CA HIS A 67 5.96 6.71 11.77
C HIS A 67 6.36 6.64 10.30
N SER A 68 7.50 6.04 10.00
CA SER A 68 7.96 5.89 8.62
C SER A 68 7.04 4.92 7.88
N CYS A 69 6.43 5.40 6.81
CA CYS A 69 5.62 4.56 5.93
C CYS A 69 5.72 5.07 4.50
N ARG A 70 5.27 4.27 3.54
CA ARG A 70 5.20 4.73 2.15
C ARG A 70 4.02 4.15 1.41
N TYR A 71 3.64 4.81 0.33
CA TYR A 71 2.67 4.32 -0.63
C TYR A 71 3.37 3.91 -1.92
N LEU A 72 2.92 2.81 -2.50
CA LEU A 72 3.36 2.35 -3.81
C LEU A 72 2.14 2.32 -4.73
N LEU A 73 2.22 3.00 -5.86
CA LEU A 73 1.20 2.97 -6.91
C LEU A 73 1.75 2.16 -8.08
N ILE A 74 1.16 1.02 -8.39
CA ILE A 74 1.56 0.17 -9.52
C ILE A 74 0.54 0.24 -10.64
N ASN A 75 1.00 0.56 -11.84
CA ASN A 75 0.18 0.57 -13.05
C ASN A 75 -0.21 -0.86 -13.45
N CYS A 76 -1.51 -1.15 -13.59
CA CYS A 76 -2.02 -2.48 -13.87
C CYS A 76 -1.66 -3.02 -15.27
N ALA A 77 -1.37 -2.13 -16.23
CA ALA A 77 -1.00 -2.51 -17.60
C ALA A 77 0.51 -2.74 -17.74
N THR A 78 1.33 -1.84 -17.20
CA THR A 78 2.79 -1.85 -17.42
C THR A 78 3.56 -2.49 -16.26
N GLY A 79 2.99 -2.50 -15.05
CA GLY A 79 3.71 -2.81 -13.82
C GLY A 79 4.64 -1.69 -13.37
N ALA A 80 4.61 -0.51 -13.99
CA ALA A 80 5.43 0.61 -13.54
C ALA A 80 4.98 1.07 -12.15
N THR A 81 5.94 1.18 -11.22
CA THR A 81 5.68 1.54 -9.82
C THR A 81 6.14 2.96 -9.54
N ARG A 82 5.33 3.72 -8.80
CA ARG A 82 5.70 5.01 -8.22
C ARG A 82 5.67 4.90 -6.70
N SER A 83 6.69 5.43 -6.04
CA SER A 83 6.82 5.41 -4.58
C SER A 83 6.62 6.81 -4.00
N PHE A 84 5.90 6.88 -2.89
CA PHE A 84 5.61 8.11 -2.18
C PHE A 84 5.89 7.91 -0.70
N GLU A 85 6.94 8.55 -0.19
CA GLU A 85 7.23 8.55 1.25
C GLU A 85 6.13 9.30 2.01
N ALA A 86 5.76 8.75 3.17
CA ALA A 86 4.70 9.27 4.01
C ALA A 86 5.04 9.07 5.50
N GLN A 87 4.16 9.61 6.34
CA GLN A 87 4.34 9.62 7.79
C GLN A 87 3.06 9.26 8.55
N LEU A 88 1.98 8.98 7.83
CA LEU A 88 0.65 8.81 8.39
C LEU A 88 -0.06 7.70 7.64
N PRO A 89 -0.64 6.71 8.34
CA PRO A 89 -1.32 5.59 7.71
C PRO A 89 -2.69 5.99 7.10
N PRO A 90 -3.19 5.22 6.12
CA PRO A 90 -4.45 5.49 5.43
C PRO A 90 -5.69 4.94 6.17
N PHE A 91 -5.63 4.72 7.48
CA PHE A 91 -6.72 4.07 8.22
C PHE A 91 -7.62 5.03 9.02
N GLY A 92 -7.36 6.34 8.93
CA GLY A 92 -8.22 7.37 9.54
C GLY A 92 -9.48 7.66 8.73
N GLN A 93 -10.45 8.37 9.34
CA GLN A 93 -11.75 8.73 8.73
C GLN A 93 -11.67 9.50 7.40
N GLN A 94 -10.50 10.01 7.03
CA GLN A 94 -10.28 10.79 5.80
C GLN A 94 -9.80 9.96 4.61
N ALA A 95 -9.42 8.70 4.79
CA ALA A 95 -8.90 7.91 3.69
C ALA A 95 -10.04 7.38 2.81
N GLN A 96 -10.07 7.86 1.56
CA GLN A 96 -11.07 7.50 0.56
C GLN A 96 -10.70 6.25 -0.26
N THR A 97 -9.61 5.59 0.11
CA THR A 97 -9.13 4.38 -0.56
C THR A 97 -10.03 3.22 -0.15
N GLY A 98 -10.42 2.38 -1.12
CA GLY A 98 -11.35 1.26 -0.92
C GLY A 98 -10.87 0.21 0.10
N ALA A 99 -11.56 -0.94 0.16
CA ALA A 99 -11.23 -2.00 1.11
C ALA A 99 -9.76 -2.45 0.99
N TRP A 100 -8.97 -2.21 2.04
CA TRP A 100 -7.59 -2.68 2.17
C TRP A 100 -7.56 -4.17 2.48
N ARG A 101 -6.48 -4.84 2.07
CA ARG A 101 -6.19 -6.25 2.39
C ARG A 101 -4.72 -6.43 2.70
N VAL A 102 -4.40 -7.33 3.62
CA VAL A 102 -3.00 -7.72 3.89
C VAL A 102 -2.44 -8.46 2.68
N ALA A 103 -1.43 -7.88 2.04
CA ALA A 103 -0.68 -8.49 0.93
C ALA A 103 0.59 -9.18 1.44
N TYR A 104 1.20 -8.64 2.49
CA TYR A 104 2.38 -9.19 3.13
C TYR A 104 2.43 -8.78 4.59
N LYS A 105 2.99 -9.66 5.43
CA LYS A 105 3.28 -9.40 6.84
C LYS A 105 4.63 -10.04 7.15
N ALA A 106 5.56 -9.26 7.69
CA ALA A 106 6.82 -9.81 8.13
C ALA A 106 6.62 -10.86 9.24
N PRO A 107 7.43 -11.94 9.29
CA PRO A 107 7.24 -13.03 10.27
C PRO A 107 7.28 -12.57 11.73
N ALA A 108 8.00 -11.48 12.01
CA ALA A 108 8.14 -10.91 13.35
C ALA A 108 6.91 -10.11 13.82
N VAL A 109 5.98 -9.77 12.92
CA VAL A 109 4.82 -8.92 13.24
C VAL A 109 3.64 -9.79 13.72
N PRO A 110 3.17 -9.59 14.97
CA PRO A 110 1.96 -10.25 15.48
C PRO A 110 0.70 -9.79 14.76
N ASP A 111 -0.30 -10.67 14.65
CA ASP A 111 -1.60 -10.33 14.04
C ASP A 111 -2.33 -9.20 14.77
N ALA A 112 -2.08 -9.07 16.08
CA ALA A 112 -2.65 -8.00 16.91
C ALA A 112 -2.20 -6.59 16.49
N LEU A 113 -1.13 -6.47 15.70
CA LEU A 113 -0.63 -5.19 15.18
C LEU A 113 -1.19 -4.86 13.78
N LEU A 114 -2.03 -5.70 13.19
CA LEU A 114 -2.58 -5.45 11.87
C LEU A 114 -3.70 -4.41 11.93
N ALA A 115 -3.63 -3.41 11.06
CA ALA A 115 -4.70 -2.43 10.88
C ALA A 115 -5.97 -2.99 10.21
N VAL A 116 -5.84 -4.13 9.52
CA VAL A 116 -6.93 -4.82 8.82
C VAL A 116 -6.81 -6.31 9.10
N PRO A 117 -7.91 -7.02 9.39
CA PRO A 117 -7.87 -8.47 9.60
C PRO A 117 -7.40 -9.20 8.33
N GLN A 118 -6.69 -10.31 8.54
CA GLN A 118 -6.20 -11.20 7.48
C GLN A 118 -7.25 -12.26 7.12
#